data_AF-A0A2L0B2Y7-F1
#
_entry.id   AF-A0A2L0B2Y7-F1
#
_cell.length_a   1.000
_cell.length_b   1.000
_cell.length_c   1.000
_cell.angle_alpha   90.00
_cell.angle_beta   90.00
_cell.angle_gamma   90.00
#
_symmetry.space_group_name_H-M   'P 1'
#
loop_
_entity.id
_entity.type
_entity.pdbx_description
1 polymer ?
#
loop_
_entity_poly.entity_id
_entity_poly.type
_entity_poly.pdbx_seq_one_letter_code
_entity_poly.pdbx_strand_id
1 'polypeptide(L)'
;PAIRIEPPAAIPSQDTRKRPPEKPVEELDEDEEDQKTREESGLARTGVLFGGLINDLKRKKPWYFSDFKDALASQCIASWIFLYFACLSPIITFGGLLSEATGKNMAAMESLVSGFVCGMGYGFFSGQPLTILGSTGPVLVFETIVYDFCIKIGWDYLSFRFWIGTWIAIILLFLVAIDYSAL
;
A
#
# COMPACT_ATOMS: atom_id res chain seq x y z
N PRO A 1 -25.57 -12.04 83.29
CA PRO A 1 -26.33 -12.90 82.35
C PRO A 1 -25.74 -12.76 80.93
N ALA A 2 -24.86 -13.68 80.55
CA ALA A 2 -24.25 -13.72 79.23
C ALA A 2 -25.18 -14.49 78.27
N ILE A 3 -25.89 -13.78 77.40
CA ILE A 3 -26.67 -14.39 76.31
C ILE A 3 -25.66 -14.77 75.23
N ARG A 4 -25.35 -16.06 75.15
CA ARG A 4 -24.47 -16.65 74.15
C ARG A 4 -25.29 -16.89 72.88
N ILE A 5 -25.14 -16.02 71.89
CA ILE A 5 -25.71 -16.22 70.54
C ILE A 5 -24.77 -17.17 69.80
N GLU A 6 -25.28 -18.31 69.34
CA GLU A 6 -24.50 -19.25 68.54
C GLU A 6 -24.18 -18.64 67.16
N PRO A 7 -22.98 -18.89 66.60
CA PRO A 7 -22.59 -18.30 65.33
C PRO A 7 -23.40 -18.94 64.18
N PRO A 8 -23.74 -18.18 63.13
CA PRO A 8 -24.52 -18.68 62.00
C PRO A 8 -23.78 -19.80 61.26
N ALA A 9 -24.51 -20.88 60.94
CA ALA A 9 -23.97 -22.11 60.35
C ALA A 9 -23.47 -21.98 58.89
N ALA A 10 -23.74 -20.85 58.22
CA ALA A 10 -23.25 -20.61 56.88
C ALA A 10 -22.84 -19.14 56.72
N ILE A 11 -21.58 -18.94 56.33
CA ILE A 11 -21.05 -17.66 55.91
C ILE A 11 -21.57 -17.42 54.48
N PRO A 12 -22.17 -16.26 54.15
CA PRO A 12 -22.55 -15.95 52.78
C PRO A 12 -21.35 -16.07 51.84
N SER A 13 -21.56 -16.57 50.61
CA SER A 13 -20.47 -16.78 49.65
C SER A 13 -19.70 -15.49 49.40
N GLN A 14 -18.40 -15.50 49.71
CA GLN A 14 -17.48 -14.37 49.50
C GLN A 14 -17.03 -14.23 48.03
N ASP A 15 -17.68 -14.93 47.09
CA ASP A 15 -17.25 -14.97 45.69
C ASP A 15 -17.33 -13.60 45.00
N THR A 16 -18.25 -12.73 45.42
CA THR A 16 -18.29 -11.33 44.95
C THR A 16 -17.10 -10.50 45.43
N ARG A 17 -16.39 -10.91 46.49
CA ARG A 17 -15.23 -10.21 47.06
C ARG A 17 -13.89 -10.69 46.50
N LYS A 18 -13.87 -11.76 45.69
CA LYS A 18 -12.68 -12.31 45.04
C LYS A 18 -12.50 -11.86 43.59
N ARG A 19 -13.37 -10.99 43.07
CA ARG A 19 -13.06 -10.33 41.80
C ARG A 19 -11.83 -9.44 42.04
N PRO A 20 -10.74 -9.60 41.26
CA PRO A 20 -9.69 -8.60 41.22
C PRO A 20 -10.34 -7.23 41.01
N PRO A 21 -9.77 -6.13 41.54
CA PRO A 21 -10.23 -4.81 41.12
C PRO A 21 -10.21 -4.84 39.59
N GLU A 22 -11.39 -4.62 39.00
CA GLU A 22 -11.51 -4.42 37.56
C GLU A 22 -10.50 -3.31 37.29
N LYS A 23 -9.43 -3.64 36.55
CA LYS A 23 -8.43 -2.65 36.18
C LYS A 23 -9.23 -1.48 35.61
N PRO A 24 -8.90 -0.22 35.93
CA PRO A 24 -9.47 0.89 35.20
C PRO A 24 -9.39 0.49 33.74
N VAL A 25 -10.52 0.54 33.03
CA VAL A 25 -10.47 0.55 31.58
C VAL A 25 -9.63 1.78 31.32
N GLU A 26 -8.32 1.59 31.13
CA GLU A 26 -7.49 2.56 30.45
C GLU A 26 -8.27 2.75 29.17
N GLU A 27 -8.96 3.90 29.05
CA GLU A 27 -9.17 4.50 27.75
C GLU A 27 -7.75 4.59 27.20
N LEU A 28 -7.34 3.52 26.52
CA LEU A 28 -6.15 3.49 25.70
C LEU A 28 -6.41 4.66 24.75
N ASP A 29 -5.70 5.76 24.96
CA ASP A 29 -5.76 6.92 24.09
C ASP A 29 -5.65 6.36 22.67
N GLU A 30 -6.74 6.42 21.88
CA GLU A 30 -6.78 5.88 20.51
C GLU A 30 -5.60 6.49 19.72
N ASP A 31 -5.24 7.73 20.06
CA ASP A 31 -4.06 8.44 19.57
C ASP A 31 -2.72 7.75 19.94
N GLU A 32 -2.56 7.19 21.15
CA GLU A 32 -1.34 6.47 21.54
C GLU A 32 -1.25 5.06 20.92
N GLU A 33 -2.36 4.36 20.76
CA GLU A 33 -2.38 3.07 20.04
C GLU A 33 -2.15 3.26 18.55
N ASP A 34 -2.72 4.31 17.95
CA ASP A 34 -2.44 4.70 16.57
C ASP A 34 -0.98 5.14 16.41
N GLN A 35 -0.41 5.88 17.37
CA GLN A 35 1.01 6.24 17.36
C GLN A 35 1.91 5.00 17.44
N LYS A 36 1.61 4.05 18.34
CA LYS A 36 2.33 2.78 18.47
C LYS A 36 2.20 1.92 17.21
N THR A 37 1.02 1.88 16.61
CA THR A 37 0.78 1.16 15.34
C THR A 37 1.54 1.82 14.19
N ARG A 38 1.63 3.15 14.14
CA ARG A 38 2.43 3.90 13.17
C ARG A 38 3.93 3.69 13.37
N GLU A 39 4.40 3.61 14.61
CA GLU A 39 5.79 3.27 14.94
C GLU A 39 6.12 1.82 14.57
N GLU A 40 5.26 0.87 14.91
CA GLU A 40 5.39 -0.56 14.59
C GLU A 40 5.30 -0.84 13.09
N SER A 41 4.53 -0.05 12.34
CA SER A 41 4.45 -0.05 10.88
C SER A 41 5.51 0.84 10.21
N GLY A 42 6.37 1.52 10.97
CA GLY A 42 7.56 2.24 10.48
C GLY A 42 7.25 3.53 9.72
N LEU A 43 6.05 4.07 9.94
CA LEU A 43 5.63 5.40 9.52
C LEU A 43 6.12 6.48 10.48
N ALA A 44 7.14 6.18 11.30
CA ALA A 44 7.83 7.13 12.15
C ALA A 44 9.11 7.63 11.45
N ARG A 45 9.40 8.93 11.56
CA ARG A 45 10.62 9.52 10.98
C ARG A 45 11.85 8.83 11.55
N THR A 46 12.64 8.20 10.70
CA THR A 46 13.85 7.47 11.13
C THR A 46 15.06 8.39 11.31
N GLY A 47 15.03 9.61 10.76
CA GLY A 47 16.09 10.62 10.93
C GLY A 47 17.39 10.30 10.19
N VAL A 48 17.40 9.27 9.36
CA VAL A 48 18.52 8.81 8.54
C VAL A 48 18.06 8.78 7.08
N LEU A 49 18.90 9.20 6.13
CA LEU A 49 18.56 9.12 4.71
C LEU A 49 18.23 7.67 4.32
N PHE A 50 17.08 7.45 3.69
CA PHE A 50 16.53 6.13 3.32
C PHE A 50 16.21 5.21 4.52
N GLY A 51 16.04 5.75 5.73
CA GLY A 51 15.75 4.97 6.93
C GLY A 51 14.46 4.16 6.84
N GLY A 52 13.39 4.75 6.29
CA GLY A 52 12.10 4.10 6.07
C GLY A 52 12.22 2.94 5.08
N LEU A 53 12.88 3.16 3.93
CA LEU A 53 13.09 2.12 2.92
C LEU A 53 13.86 0.90 3.47
N ILE A 54 14.88 1.14 4.31
CA ILE A 54 15.66 0.06 4.93
C ILE A 54 14.77 -0.74 5.91
N ASN A 55 13.91 -0.06 6.67
CA ASN A 55 12.99 -0.73 7.59
C ASN A 55 11.94 -1.55 6.84
N ASP A 56 11.39 -1.03 5.74
CA ASP A 56 10.46 -1.77 4.88
C ASP A 56 11.10 -3.04 4.31
N LEU A 57 12.35 -2.95 3.84
CA LEU A 57 13.08 -4.10 3.33
C LEU A 57 13.34 -5.15 4.42
N LYS A 58 13.73 -4.71 5.63
CA LYS A 58 13.94 -5.60 6.79
C LYS A 58 12.66 -6.35 7.16
N ARG A 59 11.51 -5.68 7.13
CA ARG A 59 10.21 -6.30 7.41
C ARG A 59 9.77 -7.27 6.32
N LYS A 60 10.02 -6.96 5.05
CA LYS A 60 9.59 -7.80 3.92
C LYS A 60 10.48 -9.04 3.70
N LYS A 61 11.78 -8.94 3.96
CA LYS A 61 12.77 -10.02 3.73
C LYS A 61 12.38 -11.41 4.26
N PRO A 62 11.89 -11.60 5.50
CA PRO A 62 11.53 -12.93 6.00
C PRO A 62 10.35 -13.56 5.26
N TRP A 63 9.39 -12.74 4.80
CA TRP A 63 8.17 -13.20 4.12
C TRP A 63 8.40 -13.53 2.64
N TYR A 64 9.40 -12.93 2.01
CA TYR A 64 9.64 -13.08 0.57
C TYR A 64 9.75 -14.54 0.11
N PHE A 65 10.39 -15.43 0.88
CA PHE A 65 10.46 -16.85 0.56
C PHE A 65 9.18 -17.63 0.85
N SER A 66 8.36 -17.17 1.80
CA SER A 66 7.04 -17.75 2.06
C SER A 66 6.09 -17.44 0.92
N ASP A 67 6.11 -16.20 0.41
CA ASP A 67 5.22 -15.73 -0.67
C ASP A 67 5.29 -16.65 -1.90
N PHE A 68 6.48 -17.16 -2.29
CA PHE A 68 6.62 -18.11 -3.41
C PHE A 68 6.06 -19.51 -3.10
N LYS A 69 6.15 -19.96 -1.85
CA LYS A 69 5.60 -21.27 -1.45
C LYS A 69 4.08 -21.21 -1.39
N ASP A 70 3.55 -20.12 -0.86
CA ASP A 70 2.11 -19.91 -0.71
C ASP A 70 1.42 -19.72 -2.08
N ALA A 71 2.14 -19.14 -3.06
CA ALA A 71 1.66 -19.00 -4.44
C ALA A 71 1.44 -20.33 -5.19
N LEU A 72 1.93 -21.47 -4.69
CA LEU A 72 1.74 -22.79 -5.31
C LEU A 72 0.37 -23.41 -5.01
N ALA A 73 -0.48 -22.76 -4.21
CA ALA A 73 -1.85 -23.21 -3.98
C ALA A 73 -2.67 -23.19 -5.29
N SER A 74 -3.47 -24.24 -5.53
CA SER A 74 -4.27 -24.36 -6.75
C SER A 74 -5.30 -23.24 -6.93
N GLN A 75 -5.74 -22.61 -5.84
CA GLN A 75 -6.62 -21.44 -5.86
C GLN A 75 -5.98 -20.22 -6.55
N CYS A 76 -4.65 -20.07 -6.47
CA CYS A 76 -3.92 -18.97 -7.10
C CYS A 76 -4.05 -18.98 -8.63
N ILE A 77 -4.23 -20.16 -9.24
CA ILE A 77 -4.41 -20.29 -10.69
C ILE A 77 -5.72 -19.62 -11.14
N ALA A 78 -6.80 -19.83 -10.38
CA ALA A 78 -8.09 -19.21 -10.69
C ALA A 78 -8.02 -17.68 -10.54
N SER A 79 -7.39 -17.19 -9.47
CA SER A 79 -7.16 -15.75 -9.25
C SER A 79 -6.29 -15.15 -10.35
N TRP A 80 -5.25 -15.85 -10.80
CA TRP A 80 -4.37 -15.38 -11.88
C TRP A 80 -5.12 -15.20 -13.20
N ILE A 81 -5.92 -16.19 -13.62
CA ILE A 81 -6.72 -16.10 -14.85
C ILE A 81 -7.75 -14.97 -14.74
N PHE A 82 -8.43 -14.87 -13.60
CA PHE A 82 -9.40 -13.80 -13.37
C PHE A 82 -8.75 -12.40 -13.45
N LEU A 83 -7.64 -12.21 -12.75
CA LEU A 83 -6.90 -10.94 -12.74
C LEU A 83 -6.33 -10.59 -14.12
N TYR A 84 -5.89 -11.58 -14.89
CA TYR A 84 -5.42 -11.37 -16.26
C TYR A 84 -6.49 -10.69 -17.12
N PHE A 85 -7.71 -11.25 -17.16
CA PHE A 85 -8.80 -10.65 -17.94
C PHE A 85 -9.30 -9.33 -17.33
N ALA A 86 -9.34 -9.23 -16.01
CA ALA A 86 -9.74 -8.01 -15.31
C ALA A 86 -8.80 -6.83 -15.60
N CYS A 87 -7.49 -7.08 -15.73
CA CYS A 87 -6.50 -6.04 -16.03
C CYS A 87 -6.31 -5.78 -17.52
N LEU A 88 -6.49 -6.80 -18.36
CA LEU A 88 -6.32 -6.68 -19.82
C LEU A 88 -7.36 -5.75 -20.45
N SER A 89 -8.63 -5.85 -20.03
CA SER A 89 -9.71 -4.98 -20.54
C SER A 89 -9.41 -3.48 -20.37
N PRO A 90 -9.18 -2.96 -19.14
CA PRO A 90 -8.90 -1.54 -18.95
C PRO A 90 -7.59 -1.11 -19.62
N ILE A 91 -6.55 -1.95 -19.67
CA ILE A 91 -5.30 -1.61 -20.37
C ILE A 91 -5.55 -1.40 -21.86
N ILE A 92 -6.34 -2.26 -22.51
CA ILE A 92 -6.68 -2.11 -23.93
C ILE A 92 -7.57 -0.88 -24.13
N THR A 93 -8.60 -0.69 -23.29
CA THR A 93 -9.50 0.46 -23.41
C THR A 93 -8.76 1.78 -23.24
N PHE A 94 -7.97 1.93 -22.16
CA PHE A 94 -7.20 3.16 -21.94
C PHE A 94 -6.09 3.35 -22.96
N GLY A 95 -5.43 2.27 -23.40
CA GLY A 95 -4.43 2.33 -24.46
C GLY A 95 -5.01 2.76 -25.81
N GLY A 96 -6.25 2.36 -26.12
CA GLY A 96 -6.97 2.81 -27.31
C GLY A 96 -7.32 4.30 -27.25
N LEU A 97 -7.88 4.76 -26.13
CA LEU A 97 -8.19 6.17 -25.90
C LEU A 97 -6.92 7.04 -25.93
N LEU A 98 -5.82 6.55 -25.36
CA LEU A 98 -4.54 7.24 -25.38
C LEU A 98 -3.95 7.30 -26.80
N SER A 99 -4.15 6.26 -27.61
CA SER A 99 -3.75 6.26 -29.02
C SER A 99 -4.44 7.34 -29.82
N GLU A 100 -5.73 7.55 -29.58
CA GLU A 100 -6.52 8.58 -30.25
C GLU A 100 -6.11 9.97 -29.77
N ALA A 101 -5.94 10.15 -28.45
CA ALA A 101 -5.53 11.42 -27.86
C ALA A 101 -4.10 11.84 -28.24
N THR A 102 -3.17 10.91 -28.42
CA THR A 102 -1.73 11.18 -28.67
C THR A 102 -1.33 11.06 -30.15
N GLY A 103 -2.29 11.04 -31.07
CA GLY A 103 -2.00 10.97 -32.51
C GLY A 103 -1.25 9.70 -32.93
N LYS A 104 -1.51 8.56 -32.28
CA LYS A 104 -0.86 7.25 -32.47
C LYS A 104 0.61 7.17 -32.03
N ASN A 105 1.12 8.14 -31.27
CA ASN A 105 2.45 8.04 -30.67
C ASN A 105 2.50 7.07 -29.49
N MET A 106 1.36 6.81 -28.83
CA MET A 106 1.28 5.86 -27.72
C MET A 106 -0.01 5.05 -27.83
N ALA A 107 0.10 3.79 -28.27
CA ALA A 107 -1.05 2.94 -28.51
C ALA A 107 -1.21 1.84 -27.45
N ALA A 108 -2.19 0.96 -27.68
CA ALA A 108 -2.52 -0.13 -26.77
C ALA A 108 -1.36 -1.12 -26.59
N MET A 109 -0.55 -1.34 -27.63
CA MET A 109 0.57 -2.28 -27.56
C MET A 109 1.71 -1.77 -26.66
N GLU A 110 2.07 -0.49 -26.77
CA GLU A 110 3.06 0.16 -25.91
C GLU A 110 2.60 0.18 -24.46
N SER A 111 1.30 0.43 -24.24
CA SER A 111 0.67 0.41 -22.92
C SER A 111 0.69 -1.01 -22.30
N LEU A 112 0.46 -2.04 -23.11
CA LEU A 112 0.55 -3.45 -22.67
C LEU A 112 1.98 -3.82 -22.29
N VAL A 113 2.97 -3.48 -23.12
CA VAL A 113 4.38 -3.77 -22.84
C VAL A 113 4.85 -3.01 -21.60
N SER A 114 4.48 -1.73 -21.47
CA SER A 114 4.80 -0.95 -20.28
C SER A 114 4.16 -1.55 -19.02
N GLY A 115 2.89 -1.95 -19.08
CA GLY A 115 2.19 -2.59 -17.97
C GLY A 115 2.84 -3.91 -17.55
N PHE A 116 3.27 -4.72 -18.51
CA PHE A 116 3.98 -5.97 -18.24
C PHE A 116 5.32 -5.75 -17.53
N VAL A 117 6.16 -4.86 -18.06
CA VAL A 117 7.49 -4.57 -17.47
C VAL A 117 7.35 -3.96 -16.07
N CYS A 118 6.47 -2.97 -15.90
CA CYS A 118 6.21 -2.35 -14.60
C CYS A 118 5.59 -3.34 -13.61
N GLY A 119 4.65 -4.17 -14.06
CA GLY A 119 4.00 -5.19 -13.23
C GLY A 119 4.97 -6.26 -12.74
N MET A 120 5.88 -6.75 -13.60
CA MET A 120 6.94 -7.66 -13.18
C MET A 120 7.89 -7.00 -12.17
N GLY A 121 8.38 -5.79 -12.48
CA GLY A 121 9.27 -5.06 -11.57
C GLY A 121 8.62 -4.84 -10.19
N TYR A 122 7.38 -4.39 -10.17
CA TYR A 122 6.63 -4.20 -8.93
C TYR A 122 6.36 -5.51 -8.21
N GLY A 123 5.99 -6.59 -8.92
CA GLY A 123 5.72 -7.89 -8.31
C GLY A 123 6.93 -8.45 -7.56
N PHE A 124 8.15 -8.31 -8.09
CA PHE A 124 9.37 -8.79 -7.43
C PHE A 124 9.90 -7.88 -6.33
N PHE A 125 9.75 -6.56 -6.47
CA PHE A 125 10.41 -5.59 -5.58
C PHE A 125 9.46 -4.81 -4.65
N SER A 126 8.15 -5.03 -4.72
CA SER A 126 7.18 -4.34 -3.84
C SER A 126 7.09 -4.93 -2.44
N GLY A 127 6.78 -4.07 -1.46
CA GLY A 127 6.40 -4.52 -0.12
C GLY A 127 5.04 -5.23 -0.10
N GLN A 128 4.12 -4.82 -0.98
CA GLN A 128 2.77 -5.35 -1.09
C GLN A 128 2.47 -5.83 -2.53
N PRO A 129 2.76 -7.11 -2.84
CA PRO A 129 2.58 -7.67 -4.19
C PRO A 129 1.11 -7.84 -4.61
N LEU A 130 0.15 -7.65 -3.70
CA LEU A 130 -1.28 -7.70 -3.99
C LEU A 130 -1.81 -6.43 -4.70
N THR A 131 -1.01 -5.36 -4.76
CA THR A 131 -1.40 -4.12 -5.42
C THR A 131 -1.31 -4.25 -6.94
N ILE A 132 -2.40 -3.96 -7.63
CA ILE A 132 -2.47 -4.02 -9.10
C ILE A 132 -2.10 -2.65 -9.67
N LEU A 133 -1.07 -2.63 -10.51
CA LEU A 133 -0.69 -1.44 -11.27
C LEU A 133 -1.52 -1.32 -12.54
N GLY A 134 -2.04 -0.12 -12.81
CA GLY A 134 -2.82 0.15 -14.01
C GLY A 134 -2.86 1.63 -14.35
N SER A 135 -3.10 1.93 -15.63
CA SER A 135 -3.39 3.30 -16.06
C SER A 135 -4.74 3.74 -15.48
N THR A 136 -4.82 5.00 -15.06
CA THR A 136 -6.02 5.58 -14.45
C THR A 136 -6.52 6.75 -15.27
N GLY A 137 -7.81 7.06 -15.15
CA GLY A 137 -8.45 8.18 -15.87
C GLY A 137 -7.72 9.53 -15.69
N PRO A 138 -7.30 9.92 -14.47
CA PRO A 138 -6.54 11.16 -14.27
C PRO A 138 -5.22 11.21 -15.02
N VAL A 139 -4.49 10.08 -15.07
CA VAL A 139 -3.23 9.98 -15.83
C VAL A 139 -3.52 10.16 -17.32
N LEU A 140 -4.57 9.55 -17.86
CA LEU A 140 -4.96 9.74 -19.26
C LEU A 140 -5.25 11.21 -19.57
N VAL A 141 -6.04 11.88 -18.73
CA VAL A 141 -6.36 13.31 -18.92
C VAL A 141 -5.09 14.17 -18.89
N PHE A 142 -4.18 13.88 -17.96
CA PHE A 142 -2.89 14.56 -17.88
C PHE A 142 -2.09 14.39 -19.18
N GLU A 143 -2.00 13.18 -19.71
CA GLU A 143 -1.27 12.90 -20.96
C GLU A 143 -1.86 13.62 -22.16
N THR A 144 -3.19 13.67 -22.28
CA THR A 144 -3.86 14.43 -23.35
C THR A 144 -3.49 15.91 -23.28
N ILE A 145 -3.49 16.52 -22.09
CA ILE A 145 -3.13 17.93 -21.90
C ILE A 145 -1.67 18.17 -22.27
N VAL A 146 -0.76 17.28 -21.85
CA VAL A 146 0.67 17.36 -22.19
C VAL A 146 0.89 17.25 -23.69
N TYR A 147 0.19 16.34 -24.36
CA TYR A 147 0.27 16.18 -25.81
C TYR A 147 -0.22 17.44 -26.55
N ASP A 148 -1.39 17.97 -26.19
CA ASP A 148 -1.93 19.21 -26.76
C ASP A 148 -1.00 20.41 -26.54
N PHE A 149 -0.35 20.48 -25.38
CA PHE A 149 0.63 21.51 -25.06
C PHE A 149 1.87 21.41 -25.95
N CYS A 150 2.41 20.20 -26.14
CA CYS A 150 3.55 19.96 -27.02
C CYS A 150 3.26 20.36 -28.47
N ILE A 151 2.07 20.02 -28.98
CA ILE A 151 1.64 20.42 -30.33
C ILE A 151 1.58 21.94 -30.48
N LYS A 152 0.97 22.66 -29.52
CA LYS A 152 0.83 24.13 -29.58
C LYS A 152 2.17 24.85 -29.62
N ILE A 153 3.18 24.29 -28.96
CA ILE A 153 4.52 24.88 -28.85
C ILE A 153 5.47 24.37 -29.95
N GLY A 154 5.12 23.25 -30.61
CA GLY A 154 5.97 22.60 -31.60
C GLY A 154 7.11 21.78 -30.97
N TRP A 155 6.92 21.27 -29.76
CA TRP A 155 7.88 20.39 -29.07
C TRP A 155 7.59 18.92 -29.33
N ASP A 156 8.65 18.11 -29.33
CA ASP A 156 8.54 16.66 -29.44
C ASP A 156 7.94 16.07 -28.15
N TYR A 157 6.77 15.44 -28.27
CA TYR A 157 6.02 14.88 -27.15
C TYR A 157 6.82 13.80 -26.42
N LEU A 158 7.49 12.88 -27.13
CA LEU A 158 8.23 11.78 -26.51
C LEU A 158 9.41 12.29 -25.68
N SER A 159 10.17 13.25 -26.21
CA SER A 159 11.29 13.88 -25.51
C SER A 159 10.81 14.64 -24.26
N PHE A 160 9.71 15.39 -24.36
CA PHE A 160 9.15 16.11 -23.23
C PHE A 160 8.60 15.16 -22.15
N ARG A 161 7.92 14.09 -22.55
CA ARG A 161 7.44 13.03 -21.68
C ARG A 161 8.59 12.37 -20.90
N PHE A 162 9.71 12.09 -21.55
CA PHE A 162 10.91 11.54 -20.89
C PHE A 162 11.45 12.49 -19.81
N TRP A 163 11.50 13.79 -20.08
CA TRP A 163 11.91 14.78 -19.08
C TRP A 163 10.95 14.87 -17.89
N ILE A 164 9.64 14.84 -18.13
CA ILE A 164 8.63 14.79 -17.06
C ILE A 164 8.87 13.54 -16.19
N GLY A 165 9.00 12.36 -16.81
CA GLY A 165 9.25 11.10 -16.08
C GLY A 165 10.54 11.14 -15.26
N THR A 166 11.60 11.76 -15.80
CA THR A 166 12.89 11.92 -15.11
C THR A 166 12.74 12.79 -13.86
N TRP A 167 12.03 13.92 -13.96
CA TRP A 167 11.77 14.79 -12.80
C TRP A 167 10.90 14.12 -11.74
N ILE A 168 9.86 13.38 -12.16
CA ILE A 168 9.03 12.59 -11.24
C ILE A 168 9.90 11.57 -10.49
N ALA A 169 10.78 10.85 -11.18
CA ALA A 169 11.68 9.89 -10.54
C ALA A 169 12.62 10.54 -9.52
N ILE A 170 13.19 11.71 -9.85
CA ILE A 170 14.06 12.47 -8.92
C ILE A 170 13.28 12.91 -7.68
N ILE A 171 12.07 13.45 -7.87
CA ILE A 171 11.23 13.90 -6.75
C ILE A 171 10.83 12.71 -5.87
N LEU A 172 10.42 11.58 -6.47
CA LEU A 172 10.08 10.38 -5.73
C LEU A 172 11.27 9.84 -4.93
N LEU A 173 12.47 9.79 -5.52
CA LEU A 173 13.68 9.40 -4.80
C LEU A 173 13.98 10.33 -3.63
N PHE A 174 13.78 11.64 -3.79
CA PHE A 174 13.96 12.60 -2.70
C PHE A 174 12.93 12.39 -1.58
N LEU A 175 11.65 12.19 -1.92
CA LEU A 175 10.58 11.91 -0.96
C LEU A 175 10.84 10.64 -0.16
N VAL A 176 11.35 9.59 -0.81
CA VAL A 176 11.77 8.35 -0.16
C VAL A 176 12.99 8.59 0.74
N ALA A 177 13.94 9.42 0.32
CA ALA A 177 15.14 9.70 1.10
C ALA A 177 14.85 10.47 2.41
N ILE A 178 13.82 11.32 2.42
CA ILE A 178 13.41 12.14 3.58
C ILE A 178 12.32 11.48 4.46
N ASP A 179 11.95 10.24 4.16
CA ASP A 179 10.85 9.52 4.82
C ASP A 179 9.54 10.34 4.86
N TYR A 180 9.15 10.93 3.71
CA TYR A 180 7.95 11.77 3.62
C TYR A 180 6.66 10.99 3.95
N SER A 181 6.65 9.67 3.83
CA SER A 181 5.52 8.81 4.19
C SER A 181 5.14 8.86 5.68
N ALA A 182 6.02 9.39 6.54
CA ALA A 182 5.78 9.56 7.97
C ALA A 182 4.96 10.83 8.32
N LEU A 183 4.72 11.72 7.36
CA LEU A 183 3.85 12.91 7.51
C LEU A 183 2.39 12.55 7.24
#